data_AF-A0A2A2SII9-F1
#
_entry.id   AF-A0A2A2SII9-F1
#
_cell.length_a   1.000
_cell.length_b   1.000
_cell.length_c   1.000
_cell.angle_alpha   90.00
_cell.angle_beta   90.00
_cell.angle_gamma   90.00
#
_symmetry.space_group_name_H-M   'P 1'
#
loop_
_entity.id
_entity.type
_entity.pdbx_description
1 polymer ?
#
loop_
_entity_poly.entity_id
_entity_poly.type
_entity_poly.pdbx_seq_one_letter_code
_entity_poly.pdbx_strand_id
1 'polypeptide(L)'
;MFLADGYYAEVQLPDRGPFATGLFRDEGSAIAYTHSHMPFPDMMKANELKRLTVVERTADRISTTNYRGVPRVFHRCPAGSLKAPAGQPTH
;
A
#
# COMPACT_ATOMS: atom_id res chain seq x y z
N MET A 1 10.01 -11.94 -0.25
CA MET A 1 8.56 -11.96 -0.50
C MET A 1 8.07 -10.52 -0.45
N PHE A 2 7.46 -10.01 -1.53
CA PHE A 2 6.73 -8.75 -1.47
C PHE A 2 5.41 -9.05 -0.76
N LEU A 3 5.27 -8.58 0.48
CA LEU A 3 4.03 -8.67 1.22
C LEU A 3 3.19 -7.46 0.79
N ALA A 4 2.41 -7.62 -0.27
CA ALA A 4 1.36 -6.67 -0.61
C ALA A 4 0.06 -6.99 0.14
N ASP A 5 0.09 -7.87 1.14
CA ASP A 5 -1.01 -8.15 2.06
C ASP A 5 -0.77 -7.35 3.35
N GLY A 6 -1.49 -6.23 3.51
CA GLY A 6 -1.30 -5.38 4.69
C GLY A 6 -2.17 -4.14 4.72
N TYR A 7 -2.23 -3.54 5.92
CA TYR A 7 -2.78 -2.20 6.14
C TYR A 7 -1.64 -1.19 5.98
N TYR A 8 -1.86 -0.12 5.22
CA TYR A 8 -0.91 0.98 5.13
C TYR A 8 -1.57 2.31 5.49
N ALA A 9 -0.81 3.17 6.16
CA ALA A 9 -1.17 4.53 6.48
C ALA A 9 -0.12 5.48 5.89
N GLU A 10 -0.55 6.42 5.04
CA GLU A 10 0.34 7.48 4.56
C GLU A 10 0.51 8.52 5.67
N VAL A 11 1.70 8.58 6.25
CA VAL A 11 2.08 9.58 7.24
C VAL A 11 2.92 10.64 6.56
N GLN A 12 2.48 11.90 6.63
CA GLN A 12 3.30 13.02 6.18
C GLN A 12 4.24 13.42 7.34
N LEU A 13 5.47 12.90 7.37
CA LEU A 13 6.45 13.25 8.41
C LEU A 13 6.86 14.74 8.30
N PRO A 14 7.15 15.47 9.40
CA PRO A 14 7.21 15.05 10.82
C PRO A 14 6.07 15.54 11.73
N ASP A 15 5.19 16.47 11.33
CA ASP A 15 4.22 17.10 12.24
C ASP A 15 2.74 16.79 11.92
N ARG A 16 2.45 15.79 11.08
CA ARG A 16 1.07 15.47 10.68
C ARG A 16 0.78 13.98 10.75
N GLY A 17 -0.31 13.64 11.42
CA GLY A 17 -0.84 12.28 11.51
C GLY A 17 -1.21 11.69 10.14
N PRO A 18 -1.60 10.41 10.10
CA PRO A 18 -1.91 9.73 8.84
C PRO A 18 -3.06 10.43 8.11
N PHE A 19 -2.82 10.89 6.87
CA PHE A 19 -3.81 11.59 6.06
C PHE A 19 -4.49 10.68 5.03
N ALA A 20 -4.05 9.42 4.93
CA ALA A 20 -4.71 8.40 4.14
C ALA A 20 -4.53 7.00 4.74
N THR A 21 -5.50 6.13 4.50
CA THR A 21 -5.46 4.71 4.91
C THR A 21 -5.89 3.83 3.74
N GLY A 22 -5.33 2.63 3.67
CA GLY A 22 -5.68 1.66 2.65
C GLY A 22 -5.33 0.23 3.03
N LEU A 23 -5.98 -0.70 2.35
CA LEU A 23 -5.62 -2.11 2.30
C LEU A 23 -5.00 -2.39 0.95
N PHE A 24 -4.00 -3.26 0.94
CA PHE A 24 -3.46 -3.83 -0.29
C PHE A 24 -3.59 -5.36 -0.21
N ARG A 25 -3.77 -5.98 -1.38
CA ARG A 25 -3.72 -7.43 -1.57
C ARG A 25 -3.01 -7.73 -2.88
N ASP A 26 -2.05 -8.66 -2.85
CA ASP A 26 -1.42 -9.15 -4.06
C ASP A 26 -2.30 -10.22 -4.74
N GLU A 27 -2.74 -9.96 -5.98
CA GLU A 27 -3.50 -10.92 -6.80
C GLU A 27 -2.61 -11.57 -7.88
N GLY A 28 -1.29 -11.38 -7.82
CA GLY A 28 -0.31 -11.87 -8.78
C GLY A 28 -0.18 -10.95 -10.00
N SER A 29 -1.22 -10.89 -10.84
CA SER A 29 -1.27 -10.03 -12.04
C SER A 29 -1.77 -8.61 -11.75
N ALA A 30 -2.31 -8.37 -10.56
CA ALA A 30 -2.74 -7.06 -10.10
C ALA A 30 -2.46 -6.89 -8.60
N ILE A 31 -2.35 -5.65 -8.16
CA ILE A 31 -2.44 -5.28 -6.76
C ILE A 31 -3.82 -4.67 -6.53
N ALA A 32 -4.65 -5.38 -5.78
CA ALA A 32 -5.94 -4.85 -5.35
C ALA A 32 -5.72 -3.94 -4.15
N TYR A 33 -6.40 -2.79 -4.13
CA TYR A 33 -6.23 -1.84 -3.04
C TYR A 33 -7.49 -1.03 -2.74
N THR A 34 -7.63 -0.63 -1.48
CA THR A 34 -8.54 0.44 -1.06
C THR A 34 -7.71 1.67 -0.70
N HIS A 35 -8.28 2.85 -0.90
CA HIS A 35 -7.59 4.09 -0.56
C HIS A 35 -8.58 5.17 -0.18
N SER A 36 -8.45 5.68 1.05
CA SER A 36 -9.30 6.72 1.63
C SER A 36 -8.42 7.84 2.17
N HIS A 37 -8.80 9.10 1.96
CA HIS A 37 -8.09 10.29 2.44
C HIS A 37 -8.88 11.02 3.52
N MET A 38 -8.17 11.70 4.43
CA MET A 38 -8.77 12.64 5.38
C MET A 38 -9.27 13.92 4.68
N PRO A 39 -10.38 14.54 5.16
CA PRO A 39 -11.31 14.01 6.16
C PRO A 39 -12.08 12.84 5.54
N PHE A 40 -12.06 11.66 6.16
CA PHE A 40 -12.61 10.42 5.60
C PHE A 40 -14.14 10.50 5.49
N PRO A 41 -14.71 11.09 4.43
CA PRO A 41 -16.12 11.49 4.42
C PRO A 41 -17.02 10.26 4.27
N ASP A 42 -16.41 9.17 3.80
CA ASP A 42 -17.01 7.91 3.43
C ASP A 42 -16.58 6.79 4.39
N MET A 43 -16.18 7.09 5.64
CA MET A 43 -15.84 6.05 6.65
C MET A 43 -16.95 5.01 6.84
N MET A 44 -18.20 5.43 6.66
CA MET A 44 -19.37 4.56 6.78
C MET A 44 -19.72 3.83 5.48
N LYS A 45 -19.05 4.15 4.37
CA LYS A 45 -19.22 3.44 3.09
C LYS A 45 -18.18 2.34 2.98
N ALA A 46 -18.57 1.24 2.35
CA ALA A 46 -17.61 0.22 1.98
C ALA A 46 -16.57 0.83 1.02
N ASN A 47 -15.29 0.65 1.34
CA ASN A 47 -14.23 1.08 0.46
C ASN A 47 -14.28 0.32 -0.87
N GLU A 48 -14.25 1.06 -1.99
CA GLU A 48 -14.19 0.45 -3.32
C GLU A 48 -12.82 -0.18 -3.57
N LEU A 49 -12.83 -1.43 -4.02
CA LEU A 49 -11.63 -2.14 -4.41
C LEU A 49 -11.17 -1.67 -5.80
N LYS A 50 -10.01 -1.03 -5.85
CA LYS A 50 -9.32 -0.63 -7.08
C LYS A 50 -8.23 -1.63 -7.43
N ARG A 51 -7.80 -1.64 -8.68
CA ARG A 51 -6.70 -2.50 -9.15
C ARG A 51 -5.59 -1.70 -9.82
N LEU A 52 -4.36 -2.09 -9.53
CA LEU A 52 -3.16 -1.71 -10.26
C LEU A 52 -2.69 -2.95 -11.04
N THR A 53 -2.68 -2.89 -12.36
CA THR A 53 -2.19 -3.98 -13.20
C THR A 53 -0.68 -4.07 -13.08
N VAL A 54 -0.15 -5.25 -12.79
CA VAL A 54 1.30 -5.47 -12.73
C VAL A 54 1.86 -5.52 -14.15
N VAL A 55 2.82 -4.66 -14.43
CA VAL A 55 3.54 -4.60 -15.71
C VAL A 55 4.85 -5.39 -15.62
N GLU A 56 5.55 -5.26 -14.49
CA GLU A 56 6.84 -5.91 -14.27
C GLU A 56 7.03 -6.18 -12.78
N ARG A 57 7.61 -7.34 -12.45
CA ARG A 57 7.99 -7.70 -11.08
C ARG A 57 9.44 -8.14 -11.06
N THR A 58 10.24 -7.49 -10.22
CA THR A 58 11.63 -7.86 -9.93
C THR A 58 11.79 -8.17 -8.44
N ALA A 59 13.00 -8.53 -8.01
CA ALA A 59 13.29 -8.79 -6.59
C ALA A 59 13.15 -7.54 -5.69
N ASP A 60 13.26 -6.35 -6.28
CA ASP A 60 13.35 -5.06 -5.56
C ASP A 60 12.26 -4.07 -5.95
N ARG A 61 11.46 -4.36 -6.98
CA ARG A 61 10.44 -3.45 -7.49
C ARG A 61 9.22 -4.18 -8.06
N ILE A 62 8.05 -3.54 -7.91
CA ILE A 62 6.85 -3.84 -8.68
C ILE A 62 6.46 -2.60 -9.47
N SER A 63 6.44 -2.70 -10.80
CA SER A 63 5.93 -1.67 -11.70
C SER A 63 4.48 -1.98 -12.05
N THR A 64 3.59 -1.02 -11.87
CA THR A 64 2.16 -1.18 -12.12
C THR A 64 1.57 -0.01 -12.91
N THR A 65 0.38 -0.20 -13.46
CA THR A 65 -0.44 0.86 -14.07
C THR A 65 -1.82 0.86 -13.44
N ASN A 66 -2.36 2.04 -13.13
CA ASN A 66 -3.76 2.15 -12.69
C ASN A 66 -4.74 2.08 -13.87
N TYR A 67 -6.04 2.10 -13.56
CA TYR A 67 -7.12 2.08 -14.56
C TYR A 67 -7.09 3.26 -15.57
N ARG A 68 -6.34 4.33 -15.28
CA ARG A 68 -6.13 5.48 -16.18
C ARG A 68 -4.82 5.37 -16.96
N GLY A 69 -4.11 4.25 -16.89
CA GLY A 69 -2.81 4.05 -17.53
C GLY A 69 -1.65 4.81 -16.86
N VAL A 70 -1.86 5.38 -15.65
CA VAL A 70 -0.80 6.10 -14.94
C VAL A 70 0.13 5.10 -14.23
N PRO A 71 1.45 5.17 -14.46
CA PRO A 71 2.39 4.27 -13.82
C PRO A 71 2.51 4.54 -12.32
N ARG A 72 2.57 3.45 -11.55
CA ARG A 72 2.81 3.43 -10.11
C ARG A 72 3.89 2.40 -9.80
N VAL A 73 4.89 2.79 -9.02
CA VAL A 73 6.06 1.96 -8.72
C VAL A 73 6.14 1.75 -7.22
N PHE A 74 6.24 0.48 -6.82
CA PHE A 74 6.49 0.07 -5.45
C PHE A 74 7.90 -0.45 -5.35
N HIS A 75 8.65 0.05 -4.37
CA HIS A 75 9.98 -0.43 -4.07
C HIS A 75 9.93 -1.34 -2.85
N ARG A 76 10.79 -2.34 -2.83
CA ARG A 76 11.02 -3.13 -1.62
C ARG A 76 11.59 -2.21 -0.55
N CYS A 77 11.01 -2.25 0.64
CA CYS A 77 11.64 -1.61 1.79
C CYS A 77 13.01 -2.26 2.05
N PRO A 78 14.07 -1.48 2.33
CA PRO A 78 15.35 -2.04 2.72
C PRO A 78 15.20 -2.98 3.92
N ALA A 79 16.06 -4.00 3.98
CA ALA A 79 16.08 -4.91 5.11
C ALA A 79 16.34 -4.12 6.41
N GLY A 80 15.51 -4.34 7.44
CA GLY A 80 15.60 -3.62 8.72
C GLY A 80 14.94 -2.24 8.77
N SER A 81 14.29 -1.78 7.68
CA SER A 81 13.53 -0.52 7.71
C SER A 81 12.20 -0.62 8.45
N LEU A 82 11.59 -1.81 8.49
CA LEU A 82 10.47 -2.07 9.36
C LEU A 82 11.04 -2.40 10.75
N LYS A 83 10.55 -1.73 11.80
CA LYS A 83 10.78 -2.13 13.19
C LYS A 83 9.53 -2.84 13.67
N ALA A 84 9.67 -4.02 14.27
CA ALA A 84 8.53 -4.68 14.90
C ALA A 84 8.07 -3.79 16.06
N PRO A 85 6.75 -3.68 16.32
CA PRO A 85 6.27 -3.08 17.55
C PRO A 85 6.94 -3.75 18.76
N ALA A 86 7.24 -2.97 19.80
CA ALA A 86 7.87 -3.51 21.00
C ALA A 86 7.07 -4.71 21.54
N GLY A 87 7.75 -5.86 21.71
CA GLY A 87 7.12 -7.09 22.22
C GLY A 87 6.58 -8.05 21.15
N GLN A 88 6.73 -7.77 19.86
CA GLN A 88 6.42 -8.73 18.79
C GLN A 88 7.68 -9.23 18.08
N PRO A 89 7.84 -10.56 17.89
CA PRO A 89 9.04 -11.13 17.26
C PRO A 89 9.07 -10.91 15.74
N THR A 90 7.94 -10.53 15.13
CA THR A 90 7.79 -10.30 13.69
C THR A 90 6.97 -9.04 13.43
N HIS A 91 7.09 -8.48 12.22
CA HIS A 91 6.18 -7.43 11.74
C HIS A 91 4.77 -7.96 11.53
#